data_AF-A0AAV2CNJ1-F1
#
_entry.id   AF-A0AAV2CNJ1-F1
#
_cell.length_a   1.000
_cell.length_b   1.000
_cell.length_c   1.000
_cell.angle_alpha   90.00
_cell.angle_beta   90.00
_cell.angle_gamma   90.00
#
_symmetry.space_group_name_H-M   'P 1'
#
loop_
_entity.id
_entity.type
_entity.pdbx_description
1 polymer ?
#
loop_
_entity_poly.entity_id
_entity_poly.type
_entity_poly.pdbx_seq_one_letter_code
_entity_poly.pdbx_strand_id
1 'polypeptide(L)'
;MASRATATSCRIRMVDVAAMAMKFVAGPALMALSSVVVGLRGTVLRVAIVQAALPQGIVPFVFAKEYNVHPDVLSTSVILGMLIGLPISLAYYSLLAL
;
A
#
# COMPACT_ATOMS: atom_id res chain seq x y z
N MET A 1 5.54 -38.01 -5.29
CA MET A 1 4.59 -37.01 -5.81
C MET A 1 5.00 -35.60 -5.37
N ALA A 2 6.01 -34.98 -6.01
CA ALA A 2 6.61 -33.72 -5.53
C ALA A 2 7.16 -32.83 -6.68
N SER A 3 6.36 -32.54 -7.71
CA SER A 3 6.83 -31.71 -8.85
C SER A 3 5.76 -30.81 -9.50
N ARG A 4 4.74 -30.35 -8.75
CA ARG A 4 3.70 -29.42 -9.25
C ARG A 4 3.50 -28.17 -8.39
N ALA A 5 4.54 -27.71 -7.67
CA ALA A 5 4.45 -26.56 -6.77
C ALA A 5 4.94 -25.23 -7.37
N THR A 6 5.63 -25.23 -8.51
CA THR A 6 6.29 -24.03 -9.05
C THR A 6 5.37 -23.14 -9.89
N ALA A 7 4.38 -23.70 -10.58
CA ALA A 7 3.47 -22.92 -11.43
C ALA A 7 2.42 -22.11 -10.65
N THR A 8 2.03 -22.53 -9.45
CA THR A 8 1.10 -21.79 -8.57
C THR A 8 1.82 -20.78 -7.69
N SER A 9 3.04 -21.06 -7.21
CA SER A 9 3.82 -20.14 -6.38
C SER A 9 4.21 -18.85 -7.12
N CYS A 10 4.60 -18.94 -8.40
CA CYS A 10 4.91 -17.75 -9.20
C CYS A 10 3.65 -16.89 -9.47
N ARG A 11 2.49 -17.54 -9.68
CA ARG A 11 1.21 -16.85 -9.88
C ARG A 11 0.78 -16.06 -8.65
N ILE A 12 0.87 -16.66 -7.46
CA ILE A 12 0.47 -16.00 -6.21
C ILE A 12 1.43 -14.83 -5.91
N ARG A 13 2.75 -14.99 -6.15
CA ARG A 13 3.71 -13.87 -6.03
C ARG A 13 3.38 -12.69 -6.94
N MET A 14 2.99 -12.94 -8.19
CA MET A 14 2.60 -11.84 -9.10
C MET A 14 1.34 -11.13 -8.62
N VAL A 15 0.38 -11.86 -8.05
CA VAL A 15 -0.83 -11.28 -7.45
C VAL A 15 -0.50 -10.46 -6.20
N ASP A 16 0.41 -10.93 -5.35
CA ASP A 16 0.84 -10.19 -4.16
C ASP A 16 1.59 -8.90 -4.53
N VAL A 17 2.49 -8.97 -5.52
CA VAL A 17 3.21 -7.79 -6.04
C VAL A 17 2.24 -6.81 -6.69
N ALA A 18 1.28 -7.31 -7.48
CA ALA A 18 0.25 -6.46 -8.09
C ALA A 18 -0.66 -5.80 -7.03
N ALA A 19 -1.05 -6.54 -5.99
CA ALA A 19 -1.85 -6.01 -4.89
C ALA A 19 -1.10 -4.92 -4.11
N MET A 20 0.19 -5.11 -3.84
CA MET A 20 1.03 -4.10 -3.21
C MET A 20 1.23 -2.88 -4.12
N ALA A 21 1.47 -3.09 -5.41
CA ALA A 21 1.57 -1.99 -6.37
C ALA A 21 0.27 -1.19 -6.45
N MET A 22 -0.89 -1.86 -6.53
CA MET A 22 -2.18 -1.19 -6.52
C MET A 22 -2.41 -0.41 -5.22
N LYS A 23 -1.98 -0.93 -4.06
CA LYS A 23 -2.12 -0.21 -2.79
C LYS A 23 -1.37 1.13 -2.79
N PHE A 24 -0.14 1.15 -3.31
CA PHE A 24 0.69 2.36 -3.37
C PHE A 24 0.37 3.30 -4.53
N VAL A 25 -0.36 2.84 -5.55
CA VAL A 25 -0.80 3.69 -6.68
C VAL A 25 -2.23 4.20 -6.46
N ALA A 26 -3.16 3.32 -6.10
CA ALA A 26 -4.57 3.65 -5.97
C ALA A 26 -4.84 4.62 -4.82
N GLY A 27 -4.16 4.46 -3.68
CA GLY A 27 -4.31 5.38 -2.53
C GLY A 27 -3.95 6.82 -2.89
N PRO A 28 -2.71 7.09 -3.35
CA PRO A 28 -2.28 8.42 -3.79
C PRO A 28 -3.09 8.96 -4.98
N ALA A 29 -3.43 8.11 -5.96
CA ALA A 29 -4.24 8.53 -7.11
C ALA A 29 -5.64 8.98 -6.70
N LEU A 30 -6.30 8.22 -5.83
CA LEU A 30 -7.63 8.56 -5.33
C LEU A 30 -7.60 9.84 -4.48
N MET A 31 -6.56 10.00 -3.64
CA MET A 31 -6.36 11.22 -2.86
C MET A 31 -6.09 12.44 -3.74
N ALA A 32 -5.30 12.29 -4.82
CA ALA A 32 -5.06 13.37 -5.76
C ALA A 32 -6.37 13.77 -6.47
N LEU A 33 -7.16 12.80 -6.94
CA LEU A 33 -8.45 13.05 -7.57
C LEU A 33 -9.42 13.77 -6.63
N SER A 34 -9.62 13.26 -5.40
CA SER A 34 -10.51 13.87 -4.43
C SER A 34 -10.05 15.27 -4.03
N SER A 35 -8.74 15.46 -3.85
CA SER A 35 -8.16 16.75 -3.48
C SER A 35 -8.35 17.80 -4.59
N VAL A 36 -8.25 17.41 -5.86
CA VAL A 36 -8.52 18.29 -7.01
C VAL A 36 -10.02 18.65 -7.07
N VAL A 37 -10.91 17.68 -6.87
CA VAL A 37 -12.37 17.91 -6.85
C VAL A 37 -12.77 18.90 -5.75
N VAL A 38 -12.16 18.80 -4.57
CA VAL A 38 -12.42 19.69 -3.43
C VAL A 38 -11.66 21.04 -3.54
N GLY A 39 -10.75 21.17 -4.50
CA GLY A 39 -10.02 22.41 -4.77
C GLY A 39 -8.78 22.65 -3.92
N LEU A 40 -8.20 21.62 -3.30
CA LEU A 40 -6.93 21.73 -2.57
C LEU A 40 -5.78 22.11 -3.51
N ARG A 41 -4.92 23.03 -3.05
CA ARG A 41 -3.78 23.54 -3.83
C ARG A 41 -2.53 23.70 -2.95
N GLY A 42 -1.38 23.82 -3.61
CA GLY A 42 -0.10 24.11 -2.96
C GLY A 42 0.37 22.97 -2.05
N THR A 43 0.94 23.33 -0.90
CA THR A 43 1.54 22.39 0.06
C THR A 43 0.54 21.38 0.62
N VAL A 44 -0.72 21.78 0.82
CA VAL A 44 -1.74 20.91 1.42
C VAL A 44 -2.10 19.73 0.51
N LEU A 45 -2.21 19.96 -0.80
CA LEU A 45 -2.40 18.90 -1.80
C LEU A 45 -1.24 17.89 -1.76
N ARG A 46 -0.01 18.40 -1.66
CA ARG A 46 1.19 17.56 -1.68
C ARG A 46 1.33 16.71 -0.43
N VAL A 47 1.09 17.31 0.74
CA VAL A 47 1.07 16.59 2.01
C VAL A 47 -0.03 15.54 2.03
N ALA A 48 -1.23 15.84 1.52
CA ALA A 48 -2.33 14.88 1.43
C ALA A 48 -1.95 13.65 0.59
N ILE A 49 -1.32 13.85 -0.57
CA ILE A 49 -0.86 12.76 -1.45
C ILE A 49 0.23 11.92 -0.77
N VAL A 50 1.21 12.55 -0.11
CA VAL A 50 2.28 11.84 0.61
C VAL A 50 1.71 11.05 1.78
N GLN A 51 0.74 11.60 2.54
CA GLN A 51 0.06 10.88 3.61
C GLN A 51 -0.71 9.66 3.11
N ALA A 52 -1.35 9.75 1.94
CA ALA A 52 -2.05 8.63 1.33
C ALA A 52 -1.10 7.52 0.82
N ALA A 53 0.18 7.81 0.62
CA ALA A 53 1.21 6.84 0.24
C ALA A 53 1.86 6.14 1.45
N LEU A 54 1.58 6.56 2.69
CA LEU A 54 2.16 5.97 3.88
C LEU A 54 1.67 4.53 4.09
N PRO A 55 2.53 3.64 4.63
CA PRO A 55 2.13 2.28 4.96
C PRO A 55 1.03 2.26 6.03
N GLN A 56 0.18 1.23 6.00
CA GLN A 56 -0.87 1.04 7.01
C GLN A 56 -0.25 0.77 8.38
N GLY A 57 -0.85 1.37 9.44
CA GLY A 57 -0.44 1.15 10.82
C GLY A 57 -0.76 -0.28 11.31
N ILE A 58 -0.36 -0.58 12.56
CA ILE A 58 -0.54 -1.90 13.17
C ILE A 58 -1.98 -2.18 13.65
N VAL A 59 -2.81 -1.15 13.78
CA VAL A 59 -4.17 -1.25 14.36
C VAL A 59 -5.11 -2.18 13.58
N PRO A 60 -5.18 -2.16 12.23
CA PRO A 60 -5.96 -3.13 11.46
C PRO A 60 -5.55 -4.58 11.70
N PHE A 61 -4.26 -4.84 11.99
CA PHE A 61 -3.79 -6.18 12.37
C PHE A 61 -4.34 -6.59 13.73
N VAL A 62 -4.39 -5.69 14.71
CA VAL A 62 -5.00 -5.96 16.01
C VAL A 62 -6.48 -6.31 15.85
N PHE A 63 -7.23 -5.56 15.01
CA PHE A 63 -8.62 -5.90 14.71
C PHE A 63 -8.79 -7.23 13.96
N ALA A 64 -7.92 -7.52 13.00
CA ALA A 64 -7.95 -8.81 12.29
C ALA A 64 -7.68 -10.00 13.22
N LYS A 65 -6.83 -9.81 14.24
CA LYS A 65 -6.60 -10.79 15.31
C LYS A 65 -7.82 -10.93 16.22
N GLU A 66 -8.45 -9.82 16.60
CA GLU A 66 -9.63 -9.82 17.47
C GLU A 66 -10.83 -10.51 16.81
N TYR A 67 -11.06 -10.26 15.52
CA TYR A 67 -12.20 -10.80 14.77
C TYR A 67 -11.89 -12.08 13.96
N ASN A 68 -10.68 -12.68 14.10
CA ASN A 68 -10.22 -13.84 13.32
C ASN A 68 -10.35 -13.68 11.78
N VAL A 69 -10.22 -12.46 11.27
CA VAL A 69 -10.31 -12.16 9.83
C VAL A 69 -8.91 -12.30 9.21
N HIS A 70 -8.55 -13.52 8.82
CA HIS A 70 -7.29 -13.87 8.11
C HIS A 70 -6.05 -13.06 8.56
N PRO A 71 -5.65 -13.15 9.84
CA PRO A 71 -4.58 -12.32 10.39
C PRO A 71 -3.21 -12.55 9.73
N ASP A 72 -2.95 -13.75 9.18
CA ASP A 72 -1.68 -14.08 8.52
C ASP A 72 -1.48 -13.32 7.21
N VAL A 73 -2.56 -13.10 6.46
CA VAL A 73 -2.53 -12.32 5.22
C VAL A 73 -2.32 -10.84 5.54
N LEU A 74 -3.02 -10.33 6.57
CA LEU A 74 -2.84 -8.95 7.02
C LEU A 74 -1.41 -8.69 7.53
N SER A 75 -0.85 -9.60 8.33
CA SER A 75 0.53 -9.46 8.85
C SER A 75 1.55 -9.35 7.71
N THR A 76 1.44 -10.24 6.71
CA THR A 76 2.31 -10.23 5.53
C THR A 76 2.19 -8.92 4.74
N SER A 77 0.96 -8.42 4.56
CA SER A 77 0.69 -7.15 3.86
C SER A 77 1.28 -5.93 4.58
N VAL A 78 1.26 -5.93 5.92
CA VAL A 78 1.76 -4.82 6.74
C VAL A 78 3.29 -4.82 6.72
N ILE A 79 3.92 -5.98 6.90
CA ILE A 79 5.39 -6.08 6.90
C ILE A 79 5.97 -5.67 5.54
N LEU A 80 5.42 -6.21 4.45
CA LEU A 80 5.84 -5.83 3.09
C LEU A 80 5.51 -4.37 2.78
N GLY A 81 4.34 -3.91 3.20
CA GLY A 81 3.92 -2.51 3.07
C GLY A 81 4.87 -1.55 3.78
N MET A 82 5.32 -1.88 4.99
CA MET A 82 6.27 -1.04 5.74
C MET A 82 7.68 -1.06 5.10
N LEU A 83 8.14 -2.22 4.62
CA LEU A 83 9.46 -2.36 4.00
C LEU A 83 9.57 -1.54 2.69
N ILE A 84 8.53 -1.58 1.86
CA ILE A 84 8.52 -0.92 0.54
C ILE A 84 7.92 0.49 0.62
N GLY A 85 7.11 0.79 1.64
CA GLY A 85 6.42 2.06 1.78
C GLY A 85 7.35 3.25 2.05
N LEU A 86 8.47 3.04 2.73
CA LEU A 86 9.45 4.11 2.98
C LEU A 86 10.14 4.58 1.68
N PRO A 87 10.76 3.71 0.85
CA PRO A 87 11.36 4.16 -0.41
C PRO A 87 10.33 4.73 -1.39
N ILE A 88 9.10 4.19 -1.43
CA ILE A 88 8.02 4.72 -2.28
C ILE A 88 7.58 6.11 -1.83
N SER A 89 7.35 6.31 -0.54
CA SER A 89 6.91 7.63 -0.03
C SER A 89 7.99 8.69 -0.24
N LEU A 90 9.27 8.32 -0.12
CA LEU A 90 10.41 9.20 -0.44
C LEU A 90 10.49 9.53 -1.95
N ALA A 91 10.19 8.57 -2.81
CA ALA A 91 10.06 8.82 -4.25
C ALA A 91 8.91 9.77 -4.56
N TYR A 92 7.73 9.60 -3.93
CA TYR A 92 6.62 10.53 -4.06
C TYR A 92 6.97 11.94 -3.56
N TYR A 93 7.62 12.05 -2.40
CA TYR A 93 8.11 13.32 -1.87
C TYR A 93 9.04 14.04 -2.86
N SER A 94 9.97 13.30 -3.45
CA SER A 94 10.94 13.83 -4.43
C SER A 94 10.27 14.24 -5.75
N LEU A 95 9.37 13.42 -6.27
CA LEU A 95 8.62 13.70 -7.52
C LEU A 95 7.68 14.89 -7.37
N LEU A 96 7.08 15.04 -6.19
CA LEU A 96 6.15 16.13 -5.90
C LEU A 96 6.87 17.42 -5.49
N ALA A 97 8.22 17.40 -5.46
CA ALA A 97 9.12 18.52 -5.19
C ALA A 97 8.63 19.40 -4.03
N LEU A 98 8.47 18.78 -2.85
CA LEU A 98 8.16 19.46 -1.60
C LEU A 98 9.44 19.98 -0.91
#